data_AF-A0A183NNG2-F1
#
_entry.id   AF-A0A183NNG2-F1
#
_cell.length_a   1.000
_cell.length_b   1.000
_cell.length_c   1.000
_cell.angle_alpha   90.00
_cell.angle_beta   90.00
_cell.angle_gamma   90.00
#
_symmetry.space_group_name_H-M   'P 1'
#
loop_
_entity.id
_entity.type
_entity.pdbx_description
1 polymer ?
#
loop_
_entity_poly.entity_id
_entity_poly.type
_entity_poly.pdbx_seq_one_letter_code
_entity_poly.pdbx_strand_id
1 'polypeptide(L)'
;MNEDDDFPTHVGISNRECERFRLKSLTEDQFKALILICSLQSQNFSDIRTFVLGRLDQDPKLTLNDIANEYQRLINLERDTTMVQRGGSDRAEIHVVQQPPDSHKSAPATSSSGRQTKTNPPAPCWHCGAWHFIR
;
A
#
# COMPACT_ATOMS: atom_id res chain seq x y z
N MET A 1 -17.34 -28.34 -10.64
CA MET A 1 -18.01 -29.44 -11.36
C MET A 1 -19.20 -28.80 -12.04
N ASN A 2 -19.29 -28.83 -13.37
CA ASN A 2 -20.59 -28.53 -13.98
C ASN A 2 -21.57 -29.60 -13.50
N GLU A 3 -22.81 -29.22 -13.22
CA GLU A 3 -23.81 -30.17 -12.71
C GLU A 3 -24.11 -31.29 -13.73
N ASP A 4 -23.74 -31.08 -15.00
CA ASP A 4 -23.95 -32.00 -16.12
C ASP A 4 -22.77 -32.97 -16.40
N ASP A 5 -21.62 -32.79 -15.76
CA ASP A 5 -20.46 -33.66 -16.00
C ASP A 5 -20.62 -34.99 -15.26
N ASP A 6 -20.57 -36.12 -15.98
CA ASP A 6 -20.53 -37.42 -15.32
C ASP A 6 -19.21 -37.62 -14.53
N PHE A 7 -19.32 -38.31 -13.40
CA PHE A 7 -18.20 -38.52 -12.49
C PHE A 7 -16.97 -39.18 -13.17
N PRO A 8 -17.13 -40.20 -14.05
CA PRO A 8 -16.01 -40.78 -14.80
C PRO A 8 -15.28 -39.76 -15.69
N THR A 9 -16.00 -38.89 -16.39
CA THR A 9 -15.40 -37.83 -17.21
C THR A 9 -14.61 -36.87 -16.34
N HIS A 10 -15.15 -36.48 -15.19
CA HIS A 10 -14.45 -35.60 -14.25
C HIS A 10 -13.13 -36.21 -13.76
N VAL A 11 -13.13 -37.49 -13.34
CA VAL A 11 -11.91 -38.22 -12.94
C VAL A 11 -10.90 -38.27 -14.07
N GLY A 12 -11.36 -38.54 -15.30
CA GLY A 12 -10.51 -38.56 -16.49
C GLY A 12 -9.84 -37.21 -16.77
N ILE A 13 -10.59 -36.11 -16.66
CA ILE A 13 -10.07 -34.73 -16.82
C ILE A 13 -9.04 -34.42 -15.74
N SER A 14 -9.35 -34.68 -14.46
CA SER A 14 -8.41 -34.41 -13.37
C SER A 14 -7.08 -35.14 -13.57
N ASN A 15 -7.13 -36.43 -13.94
CA ASN A 15 -5.91 -37.20 -14.19
C ASN A 15 -5.12 -36.65 -15.39
N ARG A 16 -5.80 -36.31 -16.49
CA ARG A 16 -5.17 -35.72 -17.68
C ARG A 16 -4.47 -34.41 -17.36
N GLU A 17 -5.10 -33.53 -16.58
CA GLU A 17 -4.49 -32.26 -16.20
C GLU A 17 -3.32 -32.46 -15.22
N CYS A 18 -3.36 -33.44 -14.30
CA CYS A 18 -2.21 -33.78 -13.47
C CYS A 18 -0.99 -34.26 -14.28
N GLU A 19 -1.20 -35.07 -15.31
CA GLU A 19 -0.13 -35.51 -16.22
C GLU A 19 0.39 -34.34 -17.07
N ARG A 20 -0.51 -33.50 -17.61
CA ARG A 20 -0.14 -32.30 -18.38
C ARG A 20 0.67 -31.31 -17.55
N PHE A 21 0.27 -31.09 -16.30
CA PHE A 21 0.93 -30.22 -15.34
C PHE A 21 2.23 -30.82 -14.80
N ARG A 22 2.54 -32.09 -15.13
CA ARG A 22 3.72 -32.81 -14.65
C ARG A 22 3.81 -32.80 -13.13
N LEU A 23 2.73 -33.23 -12.46
CA LEU A 23 2.63 -33.27 -11.00
C LEU A 23 3.88 -33.85 -10.31
N LYS A 24 4.49 -34.89 -10.91
CA LYS A 24 5.70 -35.56 -10.41
C LYS A 24 6.96 -34.68 -10.37
N SER A 25 6.97 -33.55 -11.07
CA SER A 25 8.10 -32.61 -11.11
C SER A 25 7.99 -31.45 -10.11
N LEU A 26 6.87 -31.34 -9.40
CA LEU A 26 6.69 -30.30 -8.40
C LEU A 26 7.58 -30.53 -7.19
N THR A 27 8.04 -29.43 -6.61
CA THR A 27 8.59 -29.46 -5.26
C THR A 27 7.47 -29.64 -4.24
N GLU A 28 7.81 -30.12 -3.04
CA GLU A 28 6.86 -30.26 -1.95
C GLU A 28 6.18 -28.92 -1.62
N ASP A 29 6.94 -27.81 -1.67
CA ASP A 29 6.42 -26.49 -1.36
C ASP A 29 5.50 -25.94 -2.45
N GLN A 30 5.77 -26.20 -3.72
CA GLN A 30 4.82 -25.88 -4.80
C GLN A 30 3.51 -26.66 -4.65
N PHE A 31 3.58 -27.95 -4.28
CA PHE A 31 2.38 -28.73 -4.03
C PHE A 31 1.58 -28.18 -2.83
N LYS A 32 2.25 -27.83 -1.72
CA LYS A 32 1.61 -27.15 -0.58
C LYS A 32 0.94 -25.84 -0.98
N ALA A 33 1.58 -25.03 -1.84
CA ALA A 33 1.02 -23.78 -2.35
C ALA A 33 -0.27 -24.01 -3.17
N LEU A 34 -0.33 -25.06 -3.98
CA LEU A 34 -1.55 -25.44 -4.71
C LEU A 34 -2.68 -25.86 -3.77
N ILE A 35 -2.38 -26.67 -2.75
CA ILE A 35 -3.37 -27.04 -1.72
C ILE A 35 -3.89 -25.79 -1.00
N LEU A 36 -3.00 -24.87 -0.67
CA LEU A 36 -3.39 -23.59 -0.06
C LEU A 36 -4.34 -22.81 -0.97
N ILE A 37 -4.01 -22.62 -2.26
CA ILE A 37 -4.89 -21.94 -3.23
C ILE A 37 -6.29 -22.57 -3.26
N CYS A 38 -6.36 -23.90 -3.32
CA CYS A 38 -7.63 -24.64 -3.33
C CYS A 38 -8.45 -24.46 -2.04
N SER A 39 -7.78 -24.25 -0.90
CA SER A 39 -8.42 -24.00 0.40
C SER A 39 -8.95 -22.57 0.56
N LEU A 40 -8.35 -21.60 -0.15
CA LEU A 40 -8.69 -20.17 -0.05
C LEU A 40 -9.88 -19.80 -0.92
N GLN A 41 -11.03 -20.46 -0.76
CA GLN A 41 -12.16 -20.33 -1.68
C GLN A 41 -12.91 -18.98 -1.59
N SER A 42 -12.90 -18.35 -0.41
CA SER A 42 -13.56 -17.06 -0.18
C SER A 42 -12.99 -15.94 -1.06
N GLN A 43 -13.86 -15.02 -1.47
CA GLN A 43 -13.49 -13.85 -2.27
C GLN A 43 -12.47 -12.95 -1.55
N ASN A 44 -12.45 -12.94 -0.22
CA ASN A 44 -11.48 -12.16 0.58
C ASN A 44 -10.03 -12.57 0.33
N PHE A 45 -9.80 -13.74 -0.26
CA PHE A 45 -8.48 -14.25 -0.59
C PHE A 45 -8.19 -14.23 -2.11
N SER A 46 -8.99 -13.52 -2.92
CA SER A 46 -8.76 -13.41 -4.37
C SER A 46 -7.36 -12.94 -4.71
N ASP A 47 -6.88 -11.94 -3.97
CA ASP A 47 -5.65 -11.23 -4.31
C ASP A 47 -4.43 -12.10 -3.98
N ILE A 48 -4.44 -12.74 -2.81
CA ILE A 48 -3.39 -13.69 -2.44
C ILE A 48 -3.41 -14.92 -3.35
N ARG A 49 -4.58 -15.47 -3.73
CA ARG A 49 -4.63 -16.57 -4.71
C ARG A 49 -4.01 -16.18 -6.04
N THR A 50 -4.34 -14.99 -6.55
CA THR A 50 -3.80 -14.47 -7.81
C THR A 50 -2.29 -14.29 -7.73
N PHE A 51 -1.79 -13.77 -6.60
CA PHE A 51 -0.35 -13.67 -6.35
C PHE A 51 0.34 -15.03 -6.33
N VAL A 52 -0.18 -15.99 -5.56
CA VAL A 52 0.43 -17.32 -5.42
C VAL A 52 0.45 -18.04 -6.77
N LEU A 53 -0.63 -17.95 -7.56
CA LEU A 53 -0.69 -18.49 -8.92
C LEU A 53 0.38 -17.87 -9.83
N GLY A 54 0.54 -16.54 -9.81
CA GLY A 54 1.56 -15.87 -10.62
C GLY A 54 3.00 -16.23 -10.22
N ARG A 55 3.23 -16.56 -8.95
CA ARG A 55 4.55 -16.94 -8.42
C ARG A 55 4.90 -18.41 -8.62
N LEU A 56 3.91 -19.30 -8.59
CA LEU A 56 4.10 -20.74 -8.79
C LEU A 56 4.81 -21.08 -10.10
N ASP A 57 4.51 -20.35 -11.17
CA ASP A 57 5.13 -20.53 -12.49
C ASP A 57 6.54 -19.92 -12.59
N GLN A 58 6.85 -18.91 -11.76
CA GLN A 58 8.07 -18.12 -11.87
C GLN A 58 9.15 -18.54 -10.87
N ASP A 59 8.76 -19.05 -9.72
CA ASP A 59 9.67 -19.34 -8.61
C ASP A 59 9.47 -20.74 -8.03
N PRO A 60 10.35 -21.69 -8.38
CA PRO A 60 10.28 -23.05 -7.85
C PRO A 60 10.61 -23.14 -6.35
N LYS A 61 11.10 -22.05 -5.74
CA LYS A 61 11.46 -21.98 -4.31
C LYS A 61 10.40 -21.28 -3.46
N LEU A 62 9.23 -20.97 -4.03
CA LEU A 62 8.14 -20.35 -3.27
C LEU A 62 7.75 -21.23 -2.08
N THR A 63 7.90 -20.70 -0.86
CA THR A 63 7.52 -21.39 0.37
C THR A 63 6.19 -20.87 0.93
N LEU A 64 5.56 -21.63 1.83
CA LEU A 64 4.36 -21.16 2.54
C LEU A 64 4.63 -19.91 3.39
N ASN A 65 5.85 -19.77 3.91
CA ASN A 65 6.24 -18.58 4.67
C ASN A 65 6.27 -17.32 3.79
N ASP A 66 6.76 -17.45 2.56
CA ASP A 66 6.75 -16.33 1.60
C ASP A 66 5.31 -15.88 1.29
N ILE A 67 4.39 -16.84 1.16
CA ILE A 67 2.97 -16.57 0.95
C ILE A 67 2.36 -15.87 2.17
N ALA A 68 2.65 -16.35 3.38
CA ALA A 68 2.15 -15.73 4.61
C ALA A 68 2.69 -14.29 4.79
N ASN A 69 3.97 -14.08 4.49
CA ASN A 69 4.60 -12.75 4.51
C ASN A 69 3.95 -11.81 3.50
N GLU A 70 3.66 -12.31 2.29
CA GLU A 70 2.96 -11.51 1.28
C GLU A 70 1.54 -11.16 1.72
N TYR A 71 0.80 -12.11 2.28
CA TYR A 71 -0.54 -11.84 2.80
C TYR A 71 -0.51 -10.75 3.88
N GLN A 72 0.47 -10.80 4.79
CA GLN A 72 0.66 -9.75 5.79
C GLN A 72 1.00 -8.40 5.16
N ARG A 73 1.82 -8.39 4.09
CA ARG A 73 2.16 -7.19 3.31
C ARG A 73 0.91 -6.58 2.67
N LEU A 74 0.03 -7.40 2.09
CA LEU A 74 -1.23 -6.95 1.49
C LEU A 74 -2.16 -6.32 2.53
N ILE A 75 -2.31 -6.92 3.71
CA ILE A 75 -3.09 -6.33 4.81
C ILE A 75 -2.52 -4.98 5.23
N ASN A 76 -1.19 -4.88 5.34
CA ASN A 76 -0.56 -3.61 5.73
C ASN A 76 -0.80 -2.53 4.65
N LEU A 77 -0.66 -2.90 3.38
CA LEU A 77 -0.93 -2.02 2.24
C LEU A 77 -2.39 -1.54 2.22
N GLU A 78 -3.35 -2.41 2.53
CA GLU A 78 -4.76 -2.05 2.67
C GLU A 78 -4.94 -0.99 3.78
N ARG A 79 -4.38 -1.22 4.96
CA ARG A 79 -4.44 -0.26 6.07
C ARG A 79 -3.84 1.09 5.68
N ASP A 80 -2.66 1.09 5.07
CA ASP A 80 -2.00 2.32 4.62
C ASP A 80 -2.84 3.07 3.58
N THR A 81 -3.45 2.33 2.65
CA THR A 81 -4.35 2.90 1.64
C THR A 81 -5.57 3.54 2.30
N THR A 82 -6.20 2.87 3.27
CA THR A 82 -7.35 3.43 4.00
C THR A 82 -6.98 4.67 4.81
N MET A 83 -5.78 4.72 5.38
CA MET A 83 -5.28 5.87 6.13
C MET A 83 -5.11 7.08 5.21
N VAL A 84 -4.51 6.90 4.02
CA VAL A 84 -4.37 7.97 3.02
C VAL A 84 -5.73 8.44 2.49
N GLN A 85 -6.65 7.51 2.21
CA GLN A 85 -8.00 7.85 1.76
C GLN A 85 -8.78 8.66 2.81
N ARG A 86 -8.69 8.28 4.09
CA ARG A 86 -9.32 9.04 5.19
C ARG A 86 -8.71 10.43 5.36
N GLY A 87 -7.39 10.55 5.22
CA GLY A 87 -6.68 11.85 5.28
C GLY A 87 -7.04 12.82 4.15
N GLY A 88 -7.70 12.36 3.07
CA GLY A 88 -8.27 13.21 2.02
C GLY A 88 -9.76 13.54 2.19
N SER A 89 -10.47 12.82 3.08
CA SER A 89 -11.93 12.97 3.29
C SER A 89 -12.28 13.83 4.50
N ASP A 90 -11.48 13.77 5.56
CA ASP A 90 -11.48 14.90 6.50
C ASP A 90 -10.92 16.06 5.72
N ARG A 91 -11.71 17.11 5.55
CA ARG A 91 -11.21 18.43 5.15
C ARG A 91 -10.05 18.69 6.09
N ALA A 92 -8.82 18.40 5.65
CA ALA A 92 -7.65 18.94 6.29
C ALA A 92 -7.97 20.41 6.34
N GLU A 93 -8.25 20.92 7.53
CA GLU A 93 -8.37 22.34 7.77
C GLU A 93 -6.98 22.86 7.42
N ILE A 94 -6.81 23.16 6.13
CA ILE A 94 -5.75 23.99 5.63
C ILE A 94 -5.97 25.25 6.43
N HIS A 95 -5.22 25.38 7.52
CA HIS A 95 -5.14 26.59 8.29
C HIS A 95 -4.44 27.57 7.37
N VAL A 96 -5.23 28.17 6.48
CA VAL A 96 -4.83 29.32 5.71
C VAL A 96 -4.47 30.34 6.77
N VAL A 97 -3.18 30.69 6.82
CA VAL A 97 -2.71 31.82 7.61
C VAL A 97 -3.38 33.05 7.01
N GLN A 98 -4.55 33.42 7.54
CA GLN A 98 -5.18 34.67 7.21
C GLN A 98 -4.33 35.76 7.83
N GLN A 99 -3.52 36.40 6.99
CA GLN A 99 -2.88 37.64 7.35
C GLN A 99 -4.01 38.65 7.64
N PRO A 100 -4.12 39.20 8.85
CA PRO A 100 -5.15 40.19 9.14
C PRO A 100 -4.94 41.39 8.20
N PRO A 101 -6.01 41.95 7.61
CA PRO A 101 -5.89 43.18 6.85
C PRO A 101 -5.49 44.28 7.82
N ASP A 102 -4.23 44.71 7.72
CA ASP A 102 -3.71 45.81 8.49
C ASP A 102 -4.64 47.02 8.31
N SER A 103 -5.34 47.37 9.39
CA SER A 103 -6.19 48.55 9.47
C SER A 103 -5.31 49.79 9.58
N HIS A 104 -4.63 50.15 8.50
CA HIS A 104 -3.92 51.42 8.42
C HIS A 104 -4.89 52.52 8.01
N LYS A 105 -5.41 53.22 9.01
CA LYS A 105 -5.86 54.59 8.84
C LYS A 105 -4.67 55.46 8.39
N SER A 106 -5.01 56.37 7.47
CA SER A 106 -4.34 57.64 7.17
C SER A 106 -3.35 57.67 5.99
N ALA A 107 -3.78 58.36 4.93
CA ALA A 107 -2.94 58.97 3.89
C ALA A 107 -2.13 60.17 4.46
N PRO A 108 -1.29 60.85 3.65
CA PRO A 108 -0.20 60.36 2.78
C PRO A 108 1.13 61.10 3.06
N ALA A 109 2.28 60.50 2.75
CA ALA A 109 3.48 61.19 2.21
C ALA A 109 4.72 60.29 2.15
N THR A 110 5.19 60.09 0.91
CA THR A 110 6.61 60.02 0.47
C THR A 110 7.66 59.25 1.27
N SER A 111 8.02 58.11 0.66
CA SER A 111 9.38 57.61 0.35
C SER A 111 10.34 57.15 1.47
N SER A 112 10.58 55.84 1.41
CA SER A 112 11.78 55.04 1.75
C SER A 112 12.15 54.81 3.23
N SER A 113 11.34 53.92 3.82
CA SER A 113 11.63 52.90 4.85
C SER A 113 12.79 51.96 4.44
N GLY A 114 13.50 51.23 5.30
CA GLY A 114 13.20 50.88 6.68
C GLY A 114 14.26 50.01 7.34
N ARG A 115 14.45 50.26 8.62
CA ARG A 115 15.24 49.49 9.58
C ARG A 115 14.49 48.18 9.87
N GLN A 116 14.96 47.06 9.33
CA GLN A 116 14.38 45.74 9.60
C GLN A 116 14.52 45.38 11.09
N THR A 117 13.40 45.29 11.80
CA THR A 117 13.32 44.64 13.11
C THR A 117 13.40 43.14 12.89
N LYS A 118 14.50 42.52 13.35
CA LYS A 118 14.73 41.08 13.27
C LYS A 118 13.72 40.37 14.18
N THR A 119 12.73 39.72 13.61
CA THR A 119 11.91 38.75 14.33
C THR A 119 12.68 37.44 14.45
N ASN A 120 12.81 36.92 15.67
CA ASN A 120 13.40 35.61 15.90
C ASN A 120 12.46 34.51 15.41
N PRO A 121 12.99 33.37 14.94
CA PRO A 121 12.17 32.22 14.57
C PRO A 121 11.43 31.64 15.79
N PRO A 122 10.31 30.94 15.58
CA PRO A 122 9.52 30.34 16.66
C PRO A 122 10.23 29.18 17.38
N ALA A 123 11.33 28.65 16.82
CA ALA A 123 12.16 27.62 17.45
C ALA A 123 13.65 27.81 17.06
N PRO A 124 14.60 27.34 17.90
CA PRO A 124 16.02 27.33 17.56
C PRO A 124 16.31 26.39 16.38
N CYS A 125 17.36 26.70 15.61
CA CYS A 125 17.80 25.91 14.46
C CYS A 125 18.10 24.46 14.85
N TRP A 126 17.52 23.48 14.14
CA TRP A 126 17.69 22.05 14.44
C TRP A 126 19.10 21.53 14.16
N HIS A 127 19.92 22.26 13.38
CA HIS A 127 21.30 21.88 13.09
C HIS A 127 22.30 22.41 14.13
N CYS A 128 22.12 23.62 14.66
CA CYS A 128 23.13 24.27 15.51
C CYS A 128 22.58 24.92 16.80
N GLY A 129 21.26 24.93 17.02
CA GLY A 129 20.63 25.48 18.22
C GLY A 129 20.54 27.02 18.26
N ALA A 130 21.08 27.74 17.27
CA ALA A 130 21.03 29.19 17.24
C ALA A 130 19.66 29.72 16.75
N TRP A 131 19.29 30.94 17.17
CA TRP A 131 18.03 31.61 16.82
C TRP A 131 18.10 32.25 15.42
N HIS A 132 18.03 31.43 14.38
CA HIS A 132 17.94 31.90 12.99
C HIS A 132 17.02 31.02 12.16
N PHE A 133 16.43 31.60 11.10
CA PHE A 133 15.79 30.82 10.05
C PHE A 133 16.86 30.05 9.26
N ILE A 134 16.55 28.83 8.89
CA ILE A 134 17.42 28.02 8.02
C ILE A 134 17.21 28.50 6.59
N ARG A 135 18.32 28.75 5.90
CA ARG A 135 18.33 29.07 4.47
C ARG A 135 18.67 27.84 3.67
#